data_AF-A0A147IIV7-F1
#
_entry.id   AF-A0A147IIV7-F1
#
_cell.length_a   1.000
_cell.length_b   1.000
_cell.length_c   1.000
_cell.angle_alpha   90.00
_cell.angle_beta   90.00
_cell.angle_gamma   90.00
#
_symmetry.space_group_name_H-M   'P 1'
#
loop_
_entity.id
_entity.type
_entity.pdbx_description
1 polymer ?
#
loop_
_entity_poly.entity_id
_entity_poly.type
_entity_poly.pdbx_seq_one_letter_code
_entity_poly.pdbx_strand_id
1 'polypeptide(L)'
;RAFDFNVFASELFNSIVVHKTAEASLDEGSLGAVVDLNTGNPLGGKTGVTLVGSTQASYNDLSKNWGPRAAGLLSFKNDAGTFGASVSAAYSKTNNLELGNNTTRWAQARFDSVDGTPCFYSSNTSSTRVANSGGFYRPSAACTQAALAFHPRIPRYGEIRHDRERMGITGSVQFAPSEATKISIDGLYSRFKETREEKWGEVLLRSNERSIDVVNPKYDSNGNMIAATLNDAYVRTEHYLRQSKTEFYQIGGSWDQDVSDKFRFTVLGGVSKSDASIPVETTFVFDNRSAQGYSYDYTNSRSPVLTFGTSMTDPANFQLA
;
A
#
# COMPACT_ATOMS: atom_id res chain seq x y z
N ARG A 1 -12.13 -11.33 -7.56
CA ARG A 1 -12.17 -10.77 -6.18
C ARG A 1 -10.80 -11.04 -5.57
N ALA A 2 -10.00 -10.02 -5.28
CA ALA A 2 -8.68 -10.21 -4.67
C ALA A 2 -8.87 -10.26 -3.14
N PHE A 3 -8.45 -11.36 -2.52
CA PHE A 3 -8.44 -11.54 -1.08
C PHE A 3 -7.09 -11.07 -0.53
N ASP A 4 -7.09 -10.16 0.45
CA ASP A 4 -5.85 -9.66 1.05
C ASP A 4 -5.43 -10.56 2.22
N PHE A 5 -4.37 -11.35 2.02
CA PHE A 5 -3.82 -12.24 3.05
C PHE A 5 -3.15 -11.48 4.21
N ASN A 6 -2.90 -10.17 4.07
CA ASN A 6 -2.41 -9.33 5.16
C ASN A 6 -3.42 -9.18 6.31
N VAL A 7 -4.65 -9.67 6.14
CA VAL A 7 -5.70 -9.58 7.15
C VAL A 7 -5.48 -10.56 8.30
N PHE A 8 -4.69 -11.63 8.14
CA PHE A 8 -4.49 -12.63 9.20
C PHE A 8 -3.10 -12.57 9.83
N ALA A 9 -3.06 -12.76 11.15
CA ALA A 9 -1.83 -13.06 11.84
C ALA A 9 -1.41 -14.50 11.52
N SER A 10 -0.17 -14.71 11.10
CA SER A 10 0.37 -16.03 10.72
C SER A 10 0.33 -17.04 11.87
N GLU A 11 0.23 -16.59 13.12
CA GLU A 11 0.11 -17.43 14.32
C GLU A 11 -1.23 -18.15 14.45
N LEU A 12 -2.24 -17.79 13.65
CA LEU A 12 -3.61 -18.33 13.78
C LEU A 12 -3.83 -19.64 13.03
N PHE A 13 -2.85 -20.07 12.21
CA PHE A 13 -2.98 -21.24 11.32
C PHE A 13 -1.89 -22.27 11.60
N ASN A 14 -2.29 -23.54 11.64
CA ASN A 14 -1.36 -24.65 11.79
C ASN A 14 -0.73 -25.05 10.46
N SER A 15 -1.45 -24.87 9.35
CA SER A 15 -0.95 -25.14 8.01
C SER A 15 -1.67 -24.29 6.98
N ILE A 16 -0.95 -23.94 5.92
CA ILE A 16 -1.49 -23.29 4.72
C ILE A 16 -1.23 -24.25 3.57
N VAL A 17 -2.28 -24.72 2.90
CA VAL A 17 -2.17 -25.57 1.71
C VAL A 17 -2.56 -24.73 0.50
N VAL A 18 -1.72 -24.74 -0.54
CA VAL A 18 -1.95 -23.97 -1.76
C VAL A 18 -2.17 -24.94 -2.91
N HIS A 19 -3.40 -25.00 -3.40
CA HIS A 19 -3.78 -25.78 -4.56
C HIS A 19 -3.68 -24.92 -5.81
N LYS A 20 -2.70 -25.22 -6.67
CA LYS A 20 -2.46 -24.48 -7.93
C LYS A 20 -3.18 -25.07 -9.14
N THR A 21 -3.71 -26.29 -9.02
CA THR A 21 -4.46 -27.02 -10.05
C THR A 21 -5.88 -27.26 -9.57
N ALA A 22 -6.84 -27.18 -10.49
CA ALA A 22 -8.22 -27.51 -10.19
C ALA A 22 -8.34 -29.01 -9.89
N GLU A 23 -8.98 -29.35 -8.77
CA GLU A 23 -9.28 -30.72 -8.34
C GLU A 23 -10.77 -30.78 -8.00
N ALA A 24 -11.42 -31.91 -8.24
CA ALA A 24 -12.86 -32.07 -8.02
C ALA A 24 -13.29 -31.92 -6.54
N SER A 25 -12.33 -31.97 -5.61
CA SER A 25 -12.52 -31.76 -4.17
C SER A 25 -12.40 -30.30 -3.73
N LEU A 26 -12.06 -29.37 -4.63
CA LEU A 26 -11.90 -27.95 -4.34
C LEU A 26 -13.16 -27.17 -4.72
N ASP A 27 -13.57 -26.23 -3.87
CA ASP A 27 -14.70 -25.35 -4.15
C ASP A 27 -14.44 -24.47 -5.38
N GLU A 28 -15.44 -24.35 -6.25
CA GLU A 28 -15.36 -23.52 -7.45
C GLU A 28 -15.26 -22.03 -7.09
N GLY A 29 -14.29 -21.29 -7.65
CA GLY A 29 -14.22 -19.84 -7.40
C GLY A 29 -12.91 -19.11 -7.66
N SER A 30 -11.82 -19.80 -8.04
CA SER A 30 -10.51 -19.18 -8.29
C SER A 30 -9.90 -19.65 -9.62
N LEU A 31 -9.54 -18.70 -10.49
CA LEU A 31 -8.84 -18.95 -11.76
C LEU A 31 -7.32 -19.18 -11.58
N GLY A 32 -6.77 -18.96 -10.38
CA GLY A 32 -5.32 -19.00 -10.12
C GLY A 32 -4.89 -20.08 -9.14
N ALA A 33 -5.49 -20.12 -7.94
CA ALA A 33 -5.21 -21.11 -6.90
C ALA A 33 -6.28 -21.05 -5.79
N VAL A 34 -6.52 -22.17 -5.10
CA VAL A 34 -7.29 -22.24 -3.85
C VAL A 34 -6.30 -22.32 -2.68
N VAL A 35 -6.55 -21.55 -1.62
CA VAL A 35 -5.69 -21.52 -0.42
C VAL A 35 -6.50 -21.96 0.78
N ASP A 36 -6.15 -23.11 1.33
CA ASP A 36 -6.76 -23.66 2.52
C ASP A 36 -5.98 -23.22 3.76
N LEU A 37 -6.68 -22.50 4.64
CA LEU A 37 -6.14 -22.02 5.91
C LEU A 37 -6.69 -22.93 7.02
N ASN A 38 -5.87 -23.87 7.49
CA ASN A 38 -6.30 -24.80 8.53
C ASN A 38 -6.11 -24.17 9.92
N THR A 39 -7.23 -23.94 10.60
CA THR A 39 -7.30 -23.35 11.95
C THR A 39 -7.40 -24.45 13.00
N GLY A 40 -6.38 -24.57 13.86
CA GLY A 40 -6.42 -25.53 14.98
C GLY A 40 -6.49 -27.01 14.57
N ASN A 41 -6.06 -27.91 15.46
CA ASN A 41 -6.24 -29.36 15.31
C ASN A 41 -6.27 -29.98 16.71
N PRO A 42 -7.30 -29.69 17.53
CA PRO A 42 -7.27 -30.00 18.96
C PRO A 42 -7.12 -31.50 19.25
N LEU A 43 -7.62 -32.40 18.40
CA LEU A 43 -7.41 -33.85 18.57
C LEU A 43 -5.95 -34.28 18.33
N GLY A 44 -5.22 -33.56 17.47
CA GLY A 44 -3.78 -33.75 17.25
C GLY A 44 -2.90 -33.20 18.39
N GLY A 45 -3.48 -32.46 19.35
CA GLY A 45 -2.77 -31.88 20.49
C GLY A 45 -2.50 -32.87 21.63
N LYS A 46 -1.96 -32.37 22.75
CA LYS A 46 -1.78 -33.16 23.98
C LYS A 46 -3.12 -33.37 24.69
N THR A 47 -3.26 -34.49 25.40
CA THR A 47 -4.40 -34.75 26.29
C THR A 47 -4.42 -33.76 27.44
N GLY A 48 -5.62 -33.36 27.87
CA GLY A 48 -5.86 -32.34 28.87
C GLY A 48 -5.84 -30.92 28.29
N VAL A 49 -5.58 -29.93 29.14
CA VAL A 49 -5.50 -28.52 28.75
C VAL A 49 -4.08 -28.18 28.31
N THR A 50 -3.95 -27.56 27.14
CA THR A 50 -2.71 -26.99 26.60
C THR A 50 -2.90 -25.48 26.46
N LEU A 51 -1.97 -24.70 27.01
CA LEU A 51 -1.89 -23.25 26.86
C LEU A 51 -0.56 -22.88 26.22
N VAL A 52 -0.59 -22.10 25.16
CA VAL A 52 0.59 -21.54 24.49
C VAL A 52 0.39 -20.04 24.33
N GLY A 53 1.45 -19.26 24.56
CA GLY A 53 1.43 -17.82 24.40
C GLY A 53 2.76 -17.30 23.87
N SER A 54 2.72 -16.20 23.14
CA SER A 54 3.90 -15.47 22.69
C SER A 54 3.63 -13.98 22.73
N THR A 55 4.67 -13.21 23.03
CA THR A 55 4.65 -11.75 22.98
C THR A 55 5.96 -11.26 22.37
N GLN A 56 5.86 -10.18 21.60
CA GLN A 56 6.98 -9.51 20.96
C GLN A 56 6.69 -8.01 20.95
N ALA A 57 7.74 -7.20 21.07
CA ALA A 57 7.66 -5.77 20.85
C ALA A 57 8.83 -5.35 19.97
N SER A 58 8.55 -4.48 19.01
CA SER A 58 9.57 -3.85 18.17
C SER A 58 9.53 -2.34 18.38
N TYR A 59 10.69 -1.69 18.51
CA TYR A 59 10.77 -0.24 18.50
C TYR A 59 11.27 0.21 17.15
N ASN A 60 10.51 1.10 16.50
CA ASN A 60 10.93 1.74 15.26
C ASN A 60 11.53 3.10 15.61
N ASP A 61 12.81 3.28 15.31
CA ASP A 61 13.58 4.49 15.60
C ASP A 61 13.12 5.69 14.75
N LEU A 62 12.71 5.44 13.51
CA LEU A 62 12.22 6.45 12.58
C LEU A 62 10.83 6.95 12.96
N SER A 63 9.88 6.05 13.24
CA SER A 63 8.52 6.44 13.65
C SER A 63 8.39 6.72 15.16
N LYS A 64 9.44 6.44 15.95
CA LYS A 64 9.50 6.57 17.41
C LYS A 64 8.38 5.83 18.15
N ASN A 65 7.89 4.73 17.59
CA ASN A 65 6.75 4.00 18.10
C ASN A 65 7.09 2.53 18.40
N TRP A 66 6.41 2.00 19.41
CA TRP A 66 6.44 0.57 19.74
C TRP A 66 5.35 -0.17 18.97
N GLY A 67 5.72 -1.25 18.29
CA GLY A 67 4.83 -2.20 17.64
C GLY A 67 4.73 -3.50 18.42
N PRO A 68 3.73 -3.65 19.33
CA PRO A 68 3.50 -4.90 20.05
C PRO A 68 2.84 -5.95 19.17
N ARG A 69 3.18 -7.21 19.42
CA ARG A 69 2.55 -8.40 18.86
C ARG A 69 2.35 -9.40 20.00
N ALA A 70 1.15 -9.95 20.10
CA ALA A 70 0.83 -10.97 21.08
C ALA A 70 -0.07 -12.02 20.44
N ALA A 71 0.17 -13.29 20.77
CA ALA A 71 -0.68 -14.39 20.34
C ALA A 71 -0.82 -15.42 21.46
N GLY A 72 -1.96 -16.09 21.50
CA GLY A 72 -2.24 -17.14 22.47
C GLY A 72 -3.17 -18.21 21.89
N LEU A 73 -3.00 -19.43 22.38
CA LEU A 73 -3.79 -20.62 22.04
C LEU A 73 -4.14 -21.36 23.33
N LEU A 74 -5.42 -21.63 23.51
CA LEU A 74 -5.93 -22.56 24.50
C LEU A 74 -6.53 -23.75 23.75
N SER A 75 -6.11 -24.96 24.10
CA SER A 75 -6.62 -26.20 23.53
C SER A 75 -6.95 -27.18 24.65
N PHE A 76 -8.00 -27.96 24.46
CA PHE A 76 -8.38 -29.06 25.32
C PHE A 76 -8.58 -30.30 24.47
N LYS A 77 -8.12 -31.44 24.98
CA LYS A 77 -8.45 -32.76 24.45
C LYS A 77 -8.82 -33.68 25.61
N ASN A 78 -9.93 -34.41 25.49
CA ASN A 78 -10.32 -35.36 26.52
C ASN A 78 -9.36 -36.56 26.59
N ASP A 79 -9.41 -37.30 27.70
CA ASP A 79 -8.52 -38.45 27.92
C ASP A 79 -8.74 -39.59 26.91
N ALA A 80 -9.98 -39.75 26.45
CA ALA A 80 -10.32 -40.72 25.41
C ALA A 80 -9.81 -40.34 24.01
N GLY A 81 -9.33 -39.11 23.80
CA GLY A 81 -8.88 -38.62 22.49
C GLY A 81 -10.00 -38.47 21.45
N THR A 82 -11.26 -38.50 21.88
CA THR A 82 -12.45 -38.45 21.02
C THR A 82 -13.08 -37.07 20.93
N PHE A 83 -12.71 -36.13 21.80
CA PHE A 83 -13.22 -34.77 21.78
C PHE A 83 -12.09 -33.79 22.03
N GLY A 84 -12.05 -32.72 21.25
CA GLY A 84 -11.12 -31.63 21.42
C GLY A 84 -11.73 -30.30 21.03
N ALA A 85 -11.33 -29.25 21.73
CA ALA A 85 -11.71 -27.88 21.43
C ALA A 85 -10.50 -26.96 21.55
N SER A 86 -10.43 -25.94 20.72
CA SER A 86 -9.38 -24.92 20.80
C SER A 86 -9.89 -23.54 20.46
N VAL A 87 -9.28 -22.52 21.05
CA VAL A 87 -9.46 -21.12 20.73
C VAL A 87 -8.10 -20.45 20.69
N SER A 88 -7.87 -19.63 19.66
CA SER A 88 -6.66 -18.82 19.56
C SER A 88 -7.01 -17.37 19.27
N ALA A 89 -6.14 -16.47 19.71
CA ALA A 89 -6.25 -15.05 19.42
C ALA A 89 -4.87 -14.47 19.15
N ALA A 90 -4.79 -13.55 18.21
CA ALA A 90 -3.58 -12.82 17.88
C ALA A 90 -3.90 -11.35 17.65
N TYR A 91 -3.01 -10.48 18.15
CA TYR A 91 -3.06 -9.05 17.98
C TYR A 91 -1.68 -8.53 17.56
N SER A 92 -1.65 -7.62 16.60
CA SER A 92 -0.43 -6.88 16.28
C SER A 92 -0.74 -5.45 15.89
N LYS A 93 0.17 -4.55 16.26
CA LYS A 93 0.17 -3.16 15.81
C LYS A 93 1.53 -2.82 15.24
N THR A 94 1.54 -2.19 14.08
CA THR A 94 2.75 -1.72 13.41
C THR A 94 2.56 -0.29 12.95
N ASN A 95 3.54 0.57 13.26
CA ASN A 95 3.62 1.93 12.74
C ASN A 95 4.91 2.07 11.93
N ASN A 96 4.74 2.22 10.62
CA ASN A 96 5.84 2.45 9.70
C ASN A 96 5.80 3.89 9.21
N LEU A 97 6.95 4.54 9.26
CA LEU A 97 7.18 5.85 8.67
C LEU A 97 8.14 5.68 7.51
N GLU A 98 7.76 6.18 6.34
CA GLU A 98 8.59 6.22 5.15
C GLU A 98 8.89 7.68 4.84
N LEU A 99 10.16 8.02 4.82
CA LEU A 99 10.64 9.34 4.40
C LEU A 99 11.44 9.15 3.11
N GLY A 100 11.13 9.95 2.09
CA GLY A 100 11.90 9.84 0.87
C GLY A 100 11.49 10.82 -0.22
N ASN A 101 12.22 10.72 -1.32
CA ASN A 101 11.84 11.36 -2.57
C ASN A 101 11.00 10.40 -3.41
N ASN A 102 10.10 10.96 -4.20
CA ASN A 102 9.39 10.23 -5.23
C ASN A 102 9.31 11.13 -6.47
N THR A 103 9.43 10.54 -7.65
CA THR A 103 8.99 11.18 -8.89
C THR A 103 8.12 10.16 -9.61
N THR A 104 6.91 10.57 -9.96
CA THR A 104 5.90 9.64 -10.50
C THR A 104 6.37 8.93 -11.77
N ARG A 105 7.12 9.64 -12.60
CA ARG A 105 7.82 9.17 -13.80
C ARG A 105 8.72 10.29 -14.30
N TRP A 106 9.48 10.02 -15.35
CA TRP A 106 10.12 11.07 -16.14
C TRP A 106 9.27 11.36 -17.38
N ALA A 107 9.19 12.62 -17.80
CA ALA A 107 8.38 13.05 -18.93
C ALA A 107 9.08 14.15 -19.75
N GLN A 108 8.66 14.29 -21.00
CA GLN A 108 9.05 15.39 -21.86
C GLN A 108 7.92 16.43 -21.88
N ALA A 109 8.27 17.71 -21.86
CA ALA A 109 7.33 18.80 -21.97
C ALA A 109 8.02 20.05 -22.55
N ARG A 110 7.23 20.98 -23.08
CA ARG A 110 7.73 22.28 -23.55
C ARG A 110 7.59 23.31 -22.43
N PHE A 111 8.67 24.04 -22.17
CA PHE A 111 8.76 25.10 -21.17
C PHE A 111 8.46 26.48 -21.75
N ASP A 112 8.14 27.47 -20.92
CA ASP A 112 7.87 28.84 -21.38
C ASP A 112 9.15 29.51 -21.94
N SER A 113 10.24 29.40 -21.19
CA SER A 113 11.59 29.77 -21.64
C SER A 113 12.67 28.87 -21.04
N VAL A 114 13.85 28.89 -21.67
CA VAL A 114 15.03 28.15 -21.23
C VAL A 114 16.24 29.07 -21.28
N ASP A 115 16.90 29.28 -20.15
CA ASP A 115 18.04 30.21 -20.00
C ASP A 115 17.77 31.59 -20.59
N GLY A 116 16.57 32.12 -20.31
CA GLY A 116 16.11 33.43 -20.80
C GLY A 116 15.71 33.46 -22.29
N THR A 117 15.87 32.35 -23.03
CA THR A 117 15.39 32.22 -24.42
C THR A 117 13.91 31.85 -24.44
N PRO A 118 13.00 32.72 -24.91
CA PRO A 118 11.57 32.40 -24.97
C PRO A 118 11.29 31.28 -25.97
N CYS A 119 10.44 30.33 -25.60
CA CYS A 119 10.05 29.22 -26.48
C CYS A 119 8.70 29.46 -27.18
N PHE A 120 7.92 30.45 -26.75
CA PHE A 120 6.59 30.76 -27.29
C PHE A 120 6.42 32.24 -27.66
N TYR A 121 5.85 32.47 -28.84
CA TYR A 121 5.65 33.80 -29.43
C TYR A 121 4.21 34.01 -29.92
N SER A 122 3.80 35.25 -30.15
CA SER A 122 2.42 35.55 -30.56
C SER A 122 2.06 35.05 -31.97
N SER A 123 3.07 34.84 -32.81
CA SER A 123 2.97 34.19 -34.12
C SER A 123 4.31 33.54 -34.49
N ASN A 124 4.35 32.74 -35.56
CA ASN A 124 5.59 32.11 -36.04
C ASN A 124 6.67 33.13 -36.47
N THR A 125 6.26 34.34 -36.85
CA THR A 125 7.15 35.41 -37.33
C THR A 125 7.34 36.57 -36.33
N SER A 126 6.59 36.57 -35.24
CA SER A 126 6.65 37.63 -34.22
C SER A 126 7.89 37.52 -33.33
N SER A 127 8.41 38.66 -32.88
CA SER A 127 9.42 38.75 -31.81
C SER A 127 8.80 38.92 -30.42
N THR A 128 7.47 39.10 -30.32
CA THR A 128 6.75 39.27 -29.06
C THR A 128 6.55 37.92 -28.37
N ARG A 129 7.21 37.73 -27.22
CA ARG A 129 7.03 36.56 -26.34
C ARG A 129 5.59 36.50 -25.84
N VAL A 130 5.06 35.28 -25.70
CA VAL A 130 3.82 35.03 -24.95
C VAL A 130 4.15 34.15 -23.76
N ALA A 131 4.13 34.73 -22.57
CA ALA A 131 4.38 34.00 -21.33
C ALA A 131 3.14 33.27 -20.82
N ASN A 132 3.33 32.17 -20.10
CA ASN A 132 2.32 31.49 -19.27
C ASN A 132 1.05 30.93 -19.94
N SER A 133 0.77 31.19 -21.22
CA SER A 133 -0.39 30.60 -21.93
C SER A 133 -0.29 30.72 -23.46
N GLY A 134 -0.91 29.79 -24.20
CA GLY A 134 -1.09 29.89 -25.66
C GLY A 134 0.21 30.07 -26.46
N GLY A 135 0.12 30.76 -27.60
CA GLY A 135 1.27 31.11 -28.45
C GLY A 135 1.76 29.99 -29.37
N PHE A 136 2.64 30.36 -30.29
CA PHE A 136 3.29 29.47 -31.25
C PHE A 136 4.65 29.06 -30.69
N TYR A 137 4.86 27.75 -30.52
CA TYR A 137 6.16 27.23 -30.13
C TYR A 137 7.16 27.47 -31.26
N ARG A 138 8.26 28.16 -30.95
CA ARG A 138 9.36 28.40 -31.90
C ARG A 138 10.60 27.62 -31.45
N PRO A 139 11.02 26.59 -32.19
CA PRO A 139 12.24 25.84 -31.88
C PRO A 139 13.46 26.75 -31.83
N SER A 140 14.32 26.51 -30.85
CA SER A 140 15.68 27.05 -30.73
C SER A 140 16.56 25.94 -30.15
N ALA A 141 17.89 26.05 -30.20
CA ALA A 141 18.76 25.02 -29.65
C ALA A 141 18.40 24.68 -28.19
N ALA A 142 18.25 25.71 -27.34
CA ALA A 142 17.89 25.55 -25.93
C ALA A 142 16.46 25.00 -25.74
N CYS A 143 15.47 25.57 -26.44
CA CYS A 143 14.07 25.15 -26.31
C CYS A 143 13.83 23.74 -26.84
N THR A 144 14.53 23.32 -27.89
CA THR A 144 14.43 21.97 -28.46
C THR A 144 15.11 20.95 -27.56
N GLN A 145 16.30 21.26 -27.04
CA GLN A 145 16.98 20.39 -26.10
C GLN A 145 16.16 20.16 -24.83
N ALA A 146 15.64 21.21 -24.20
CA ALA A 146 14.79 21.09 -23.02
C ALA A 146 13.49 20.34 -23.31
N ALA A 147 12.86 20.58 -24.47
CA ALA A 147 11.60 19.94 -24.83
C ALA A 147 11.72 18.43 -25.13
N LEU A 148 12.88 18.00 -25.62
CA LEU A 148 13.19 16.59 -25.90
C LEU A 148 13.87 15.89 -24.73
N ALA A 149 14.31 16.63 -23.71
CA ALA A 149 14.86 16.03 -22.51
C ALA A 149 13.75 15.49 -21.62
N PHE A 150 13.93 14.26 -21.12
CA PHE A 150 13.11 13.79 -20.02
C PHE A 150 13.52 14.54 -18.74
N HIS A 151 12.54 15.07 -18.02
CA HIS A 151 12.68 15.68 -16.70
C HIS A 151 11.76 14.96 -15.70
N PRO A 152 11.99 15.06 -14.37
CA PRO A 152 11.12 14.44 -13.38
C PRO A 152 9.69 15.00 -13.47
N ARG A 153 8.68 14.12 -13.33
CA ARG A 153 7.27 14.46 -13.25
C ARG A 153 6.82 14.40 -11.80
N ILE A 154 6.34 15.52 -11.27
CA ILE A 154 6.03 15.69 -9.84
C ILE A 154 7.21 15.27 -8.95
N PRO A 155 8.38 15.92 -9.06
CA PRO A 155 9.46 15.73 -8.10
C PRO A 155 8.98 16.17 -6.71
N ARG A 156 9.06 15.26 -5.73
CA ARG A 156 8.51 15.50 -4.40
C ARG A 156 9.31 14.84 -3.29
N TYR A 157 9.32 15.49 -2.14
CA TYR A 157 9.62 14.86 -0.86
C TYR A 157 8.32 14.56 -0.16
N GLY A 158 8.28 13.42 0.52
CA GLY A 158 7.16 13.17 1.39
C GLY A 158 7.43 12.21 2.51
N GLU A 159 6.46 12.25 3.40
CA GLU A 159 6.31 11.40 4.55
C GLU A 159 5.06 10.56 4.33
N ILE A 160 5.21 9.24 4.30
CA ILE A 160 4.10 8.30 4.27
C ILE A 160 4.10 7.54 5.59
N ARG A 161 2.98 7.58 6.30
CA ARG A 161 2.80 6.88 7.57
C ARG A 161 1.74 5.82 7.41
N HIS A 162 2.08 4.61 7.83
CA HIS A 162 1.18 3.46 7.87
C HIS A 162 0.99 3.01 9.32
N ASP A 163 -0.20 3.26 9.86
CA ASP A 163 -0.66 2.75 11.14
C ASP A 163 -1.58 1.56 10.91
N ARG A 164 -1.07 0.36 11.18
CA ARG A 164 -1.77 -0.91 10.91
C ARG A 164 -2.04 -1.66 12.19
N GLU A 165 -3.28 -2.14 12.34
CA GLU A 165 -3.70 -3.00 13.44
C GLU A 165 -4.36 -4.25 12.89
N ARG A 166 -3.91 -5.41 13.35
CA ARG A 166 -4.47 -6.73 13.01
C ARG A 166 -4.93 -7.42 14.27
N MET A 167 -6.13 -7.97 14.22
CA MET A 167 -6.67 -8.84 15.25
C MET A 167 -7.31 -10.04 14.56
N GLY A 168 -7.03 -11.24 15.03
CA GLY A 168 -7.73 -12.41 14.58
C GLY A 168 -8.00 -13.37 15.73
N ILE A 169 -9.11 -14.08 15.62
CA ILE A 169 -9.58 -15.07 16.60
C ILE A 169 -10.01 -16.29 15.80
N THR A 170 -9.54 -17.46 16.23
CA THR A 170 -10.00 -18.74 15.69
C THR A 170 -10.57 -19.62 16.79
N GLY A 171 -11.55 -20.43 16.44
CA GLY A 171 -12.11 -21.46 17.29
C GLY A 171 -12.29 -22.74 16.50
N SER A 172 -12.05 -23.89 17.12
CA SER A 172 -12.22 -25.20 16.50
C SER A 172 -12.75 -26.19 17.52
N VAL A 173 -13.74 -26.98 17.14
CA VAL A 173 -14.25 -28.11 17.90
C VAL A 173 -14.17 -29.35 17.01
N GLN A 174 -13.58 -30.41 17.54
CA GLN A 174 -13.45 -31.69 16.85
C GLN A 174 -14.02 -32.80 17.73
N PHE A 175 -14.82 -33.67 17.12
CA PHE A 175 -15.41 -34.83 17.75
C PHE A 175 -15.20 -36.06 16.88
N ALA A 176 -14.49 -37.04 17.42
CA ALA A 176 -14.17 -38.31 16.80
C ALA A 176 -14.58 -39.46 17.74
N PRO A 177 -15.87 -39.83 17.81
CA PRO A 177 -16.36 -40.86 18.74
C PRO A 177 -15.83 -42.27 18.44
N SER A 178 -15.34 -42.50 17.22
CA SER A 178 -14.72 -43.75 16.77
C SER A 178 -13.67 -43.45 15.70
N GLU A 179 -12.89 -44.45 15.30
CA GLU A 179 -11.96 -44.31 14.17
C GLU A 179 -12.67 -44.04 12.84
N ALA A 180 -13.94 -44.45 12.72
CA ALA A 180 -14.74 -44.33 11.50
C ALA A 180 -15.47 -42.98 11.37
N THR A 181 -15.52 -42.15 12.41
CA THR A 181 -16.30 -40.91 12.41
C THR A 181 -15.46 -39.77 12.93
N LYS A 182 -15.35 -38.68 12.15
CA LYS A 182 -14.76 -37.43 12.58
C LYS A 182 -15.60 -36.25 12.12
N ILE A 183 -15.91 -35.35 13.05
CA ILE A 183 -16.66 -34.13 12.80
C ILE A 183 -15.80 -32.96 13.27
N SER A 184 -15.70 -31.91 12.46
CA SER A 184 -15.10 -30.64 12.87
C SER A 184 -16.03 -29.46 12.61
N ILE A 185 -15.93 -28.45 13.48
CA ILE A 185 -16.55 -27.13 13.27
C ILE A 185 -15.47 -26.10 13.58
N ASP A 186 -15.25 -25.20 12.64
CA ASP A 186 -14.18 -24.22 12.67
C ASP A 186 -14.75 -22.82 12.44
N GLY A 187 -14.30 -21.86 13.22
CA GLY A 187 -14.73 -20.46 13.18
C GLY A 187 -13.52 -19.53 13.15
N LEU A 188 -13.61 -18.49 12.33
CA LEU A 188 -12.55 -17.49 12.16
C LEU A 188 -13.17 -16.10 12.11
N TYR A 189 -12.65 -15.21 12.94
CA TYR A 189 -12.88 -13.78 12.87
C TYR A 189 -11.54 -13.09 12.63
N SER A 190 -11.52 -12.13 11.71
CA SER A 190 -10.39 -11.24 11.55
C SER A 190 -10.82 -9.79 11.34
N ARG A 191 -10.00 -8.87 11.84
CA ARG A 191 -10.13 -7.44 11.65
C ARG A 191 -8.78 -6.83 11.34
N PHE A 192 -8.72 -6.15 10.21
CA PHE A 192 -7.61 -5.31 9.80
C PHE A 192 -8.04 -3.85 9.75
N LYS A 193 -7.24 -2.97 10.34
CA LYS A 193 -7.39 -1.51 10.22
C LYS A 193 -6.09 -0.93 9.71
N GLU A 194 -6.19 0.01 8.78
CA GLU A 194 -5.04 0.80 8.32
C GLU A 194 -5.43 2.27 8.22
N THR A 195 -4.67 3.12 8.92
CA THR A 195 -4.63 4.55 8.67
C THR A 195 -3.37 4.85 7.87
N ARG A 196 -3.56 5.34 6.65
CA ARG A 196 -2.51 5.83 5.77
C ARG A 196 -2.57 7.35 5.75
N GLU A 197 -1.49 7.99 6.15
CA GLU A 197 -1.33 9.44 6.12
C GLU A 197 -0.15 9.78 5.22
N GLU A 198 -0.32 10.70 4.27
CA GLU A 198 0.76 11.18 3.41
C GLU A 198 0.86 12.68 3.47
N LYS A 199 2.09 13.18 3.52
CA LYS A 199 2.43 14.60 3.43
C LYS A 199 3.45 14.78 2.33
N TRP A 200 3.13 15.57 1.33
CA TRP A 200 4.00 15.85 0.19
C TRP A 200 4.31 17.33 0.08
N GLY A 201 5.59 17.63 -0.16
CA GLY A 201 6.03 18.86 -0.78
C GLY A 201 6.44 18.55 -2.21
N GLU A 202 5.78 19.16 -3.19
CA GLU A 202 5.96 18.79 -4.59
C GLU A 202 5.90 19.98 -5.55
N VAL A 203 6.39 19.80 -6.77
CA VAL A 203 6.15 20.72 -7.88
C VAL A 203 5.35 20.03 -8.96
N LEU A 204 4.31 20.68 -9.45
CA LEU A 204 3.42 20.15 -10.48
C LEU A 204 4.03 20.24 -11.88
N LEU A 205 5.11 19.49 -12.13
CA LEU A 205 5.54 19.16 -13.49
C LEU A 205 4.58 18.11 -14.05
N ARG A 206 3.36 18.52 -14.42
CA ARG A 206 2.31 17.66 -14.98
C ARG A 206 1.37 18.40 -15.92
N SER A 207 1.90 18.89 -17.04
CA SER A 207 1.21 19.76 -18.02
C SER A 207 1.15 21.24 -17.61
N ASN A 208 1.94 21.65 -16.62
CA ASN A 208 2.10 23.04 -16.21
C ASN A 208 3.40 23.66 -16.73
N GLU A 209 4.26 22.87 -17.37
CA GLU A 209 5.59 23.30 -17.85
C GLU A 209 5.50 24.48 -18.82
N ARG A 210 4.38 24.63 -19.53
CA ARG A 210 4.10 25.77 -20.41
C ARG A 210 4.17 27.12 -19.68
N SER A 211 3.99 27.18 -18.36
CA SER A 211 4.11 28.41 -17.57
C SER A 211 5.39 28.47 -16.73
N ILE A 212 6.37 27.61 -17.01
CA ILE A 212 7.59 27.49 -16.20
C ILE A 212 8.79 27.93 -17.01
N ASP A 213 9.61 28.77 -16.38
CA ASP A 213 10.89 29.22 -16.89
C ASP A 213 12.01 28.35 -16.33
N VAL A 214 12.77 27.71 -17.22
CA VAL A 214 13.91 26.85 -16.86
C VAL A 214 15.20 27.67 -16.87
N VAL A 215 15.98 27.54 -15.81
CA VAL A 215 17.25 28.24 -15.61
C VAL A 215 18.34 27.22 -15.23
N ASN A 216 19.49 27.31 -15.89
CA ASN A 216 20.66 26.46 -15.72
C ASN A 216 20.37 24.94 -15.80
N PRO A 217 19.67 24.44 -16.84
CA PRO A 217 19.42 23.02 -16.98
C PRO A 217 20.73 22.24 -17.20
N LYS A 218 20.90 21.13 -16.48
CA LYS A 218 21.99 20.17 -16.68
C LYS A 218 21.43 18.90 -17.28
N TYR A 219 22.09 18.42 -18.32
CA TYR A 219 21.70 17.22 -19.04
C TYR A 219 22.72 16.10 -18.82
N ASP A 220 22.25 14.86 -18.67
CA ASP A 220 23.11 13.68 -18.61
C ASP A 220 23.53 13.20 -20.02
N SER A 221 24.33 12.13 -20.07
CA SER A 221 24.79 11.54 -21.34
C SER A 221 23.67 10.93 -22.19
N ASN A 222 22.50 10.67 -21.60
CA ASN A 222 21.32 10.15 -22.28
C ASN A 222 20.37 11.27 -22.73
N GLY A 223 20.71 12.54 -22.46
CA GLY A 223 19.90 13.71 -22.81
C GLY A 223 18.77 14.01 -21.81
N ASN A 224 18.76 13.40 -20.62
CA ASN A 224 17.77 13.72 -19.59
C ASN A 224 18.17 15.00 -18.85
N MET A 225 17.21 15.88 -18.55
CA MET A 225 17.42 17.06 -17.71
C MET A 225 17.41 16.61 -16.25
N ILE A 226 18.61 16.38 -15.70
CA ILE A 226 18.80 15.83 -14.36
C ILE A 226 18.85 16.91 -13.27
N ALA A 227 19.14 18.15 -13.63
CA ALA A 227 19.06 19.26 -12.69
C ALA A 227 18.59 20.54 -13.39
N ALA A 228 17.82 21.37 -12.70
CA ALA A 228 17.44 22.70 -13.17
C ALA A 228 16.89 23.56 -12.01
N THR A 229 16.93 24.87 -12.19
CA THR A 229 16.13 25.83 -11.43
C THR A 229 14.90 26.21 -12.25
N LEU A 230 13.74 26.28 -11.60
CA LEU A 230 12.45 26.57 -12.19
C LEU A 230 11.86 27.82 -11.53
N ASN A 231 11.45 28.76 -12.38
CA ASN A 231 10.70 29.95 -12.01
C ASN A 231 9.26 29.83 -12.52
N ASP A 232 8.34 30.53 -11.86
CA ASP A 232 6.89 30.39 -12.09
C ASP A 232 6.39 28.94 -11.91
N ALA A 233 7.06 28.19 -11.04
CA ALA A 233 6.72 26.81 -10.74
C ALA A 233 5.48 26.72 -9.87
N TYR A 234 4.66 25.70 -10.12
CA TYR A 234 3.51 25.37 -9.27
C TYR A 234 3.98 24.46 -8.14
N VAL A 235 4.33 25.05 -7.00
CA VAL A 235 4.67 24.30 -5.78
C VAL A 235 3.39 23.95 -5.03
N ARG A 236 3.31 22.72 -4.54
CA ARG A 236 2.16 22.19 -3.81
C ARG A 236 2.59 21.59 -2.48
N THR A 237 1.78 21.85 -1.46
CA THR A 237 1.74 21.03 -0.25
C THR A 237 0.48 20.20 -0.28
N GLU A 238 0.60 18.89 -0.12
CA GLU A 238 -0.53 17.95 -0.15
C GLU A 238 -0.54 17.11 1.13
N HIS A 239 -1.72 16.97 1.72
CA HIS A 239 -1.98 16.07 2.85
C HIS A 239 -3.09 15.10 2.47
N TYR A 240 -2.78 13.82 2.44
CA TYR A 240 -3.74 12.76 2.17
C TYR A 240 -3.96 11.94 3.45
N LEU A 241 -5.23 11.68 3.78
CA LEU A 241 -5.62 10.81 4.86
C LEU A 241 -6.61 9.78 4.35
N ARG A 242 -6.28 8.51 4.58
CA ARG A 242 -7.18 7.39 4.33
C ARG A 242 -7.23 6.47 5.53
N GLN A 243 -8.44 6.20 6.01
CA GLN A 243 -8.71 5.18 7.02
C GLN A 243 -9.48 4.06 6.36
N SER A 244 -8.97 2.85 6.48
CA SER A 244 -9.60 1.65 5.93
C SER A 244 -9.77 0.60 7.01
N LYS A 245 -10.84 -0.18 6.87
CA LYS A 245 -11.21 -1.25 7.79
C LYS A 245 -11.69 -2.45 6.98
N THR A 246 -11.16 -3.62 7.29
CA THR A 246 -11.62 -4.89 6.75
C THR A 246 -11.99 -5.82 7.90
N GLU A 247 -13.19 -6.38 7.85
CA GLU A 247 -13.66 -7.41 8.77
C GLU A 247 -14.02 -8.67 8.00
N PHE A 248 -13.58 -9.81 8.54
CA PHE A 248 -13.78 -11.12 7.96
C PHE A 248 -14.36 -12.06 8.99
N TYR A 249 -15.37 -12.82 8.57
CA TYR A 249 -16.01 -13.85 9.37
C TYR A 249 -16.12 -15.11 8.51
N GLN A 250 -15.81 -16.26 9.10
CA GLN A 250 -16.02 -17.55 8.48
C GLN A 250 -16.44 -18.56 9.54
N ILE A 251 -17.38 -19.42 9.17
CA ILE A 251 -17.70 -20.63 9.90
C ILE A 251 -17.82 -21.76 8.90
N GLY A 252 -17.21 -22.90 9.22
CA GLY A 252 -17.26 -24.09 8.40
C GLY A 252 -17.31 -25.33 9.26
N GLY A 253 -17.66 -26.45 8.65
CA GLY A 253 -17.61 -27.74 9.29
C GLY A 253 -17.38 -28.85 8.29
N SER A 254 -16.88 -29.95 8.82
CA SER A 254 -16.63 -31.19 8.08
C SER A 254 -17.20 -32.38 8.83
N TRP A 255 -17.60 -33.40 8.07
CA TRP A 255 -17.95 -34.71 8.60
C TRP A 255 -17.35 -35.79 7.69
N ASP A 256 -16.36 -36.49 8.21
CA ASP A 256 -15.82 -37.73 7.64
C ASP A 256 -16.52 -38.94 8.28
N GLN A 257 -16.97 -39.86 7.43
CA GLN A 257 -17.59 -41.11 7.86
C GLN A 257 -17.15 -42.29 6.99
N ASP A 258 -16.55 -43.28 7.63
CA ASP A 258 -16.41 -44.63 7.09
C ASP A 258 -17.68 -45.42 7.46
N VAL A 259 -18.45 -45.83 6.46
CA VAL A 259 -19.67 -46.63 6.65
C VAL A 259 -19.36 -48.12 6.54
N SER A 260 -18.38 -48.48 5.71
CA SER A 260 -17.84 -49.83 5.54
C SER A 260 -16.44 -49.77 4.93
N ASP A 261 -15.75 -50.90 4.85
CA ASP A 261 -14.42 -51.02 4.19
C ASP A 261 -14.40 -50.58 2.72
N LYS A 262 -15.56 -50.41 2.10
CA LYS A 262 -15.71 -50.04 0.67
C LYS A 262 -16.39 -48.70 0.46
N PHE A 263 -16.92 -48.07 1.50
CA PHE A 263 -17.67 -46.82 1.37
C PHE A 263 -17.33 -45.85 2.50
N ARG A 264 -16.73 -44.74 2.09
CA ARG A 264 -16.44 -43.56 2.90
C ARG A 264 -17.10 -42.36 2.23
N PHE A 265 -17.61 -41.43 3.03
CA PHE A 265 -18.00 -40.11 2.55
C PHE A 265 -17.41 -39.00 3.41
N THR A 266 -17.29 -37.82 2.80
CA THR A 266 -16.93 -36.58 3.47
C THR A 266 -17.94 -35.52 3.07
N VAL A 267 -18.54 -34.85 4.06
CA VAL A 267 -19.42 -33.70 3.86
C VAL A 267 -18.71 -32.45 4.37
N LEU A 268 -18.70 -31.40 3.56
CA LEU A 268 -18.13 -30.10 3.91
C LEU A 268 -19.19 -29.02 3.68
N GLY A 269 -19.22 -28.03 4.57
CA GLY A 269 -20.13 -26.90 4.42
C GLY A 269 -19.67 -25.71 5.24
N GLY A 270 -19.81 -24.51 4.70
CA GLY A 270 -19.41 -23.29 5.40
C GLY A 270 -19.94 -22.03 4.75
N VAL A 271 -19.86 -20.93 5.48
CA VAL A 271 -20.17 -19.59 5.01
C VAL A 271 -19.06 -18.64 5.42
N SER A 272 -18.72 -17.70 4.54
CA SER A 272 -17.78 -16.63 4.84
C SER A 272 -18.32 -15.28 4.35
N LYS A 273 -17.95 -14.22 5.07
CA LYS A 273 -18.28 -12.85 4.72
C LYS A 273 -17.08 -11.96 5.00
N SER A 274 -16.72 -11.15 4.00
CA SER A 274 -15.73 -10.08 4.13
C SER A 274 -16.40 -8.75 3.85
N ASP A 275 -16.19 -7.78 4.73
CA ASP A 275 -16.59 -6.39 4.56
C ASP A 275 -15.34 -5.52 4.56
N ALA A 276 -15.13 -4.74 3.49
CA ALA A 276 -14.03 -3.81 3.38
C ALA A 276 -14.60 -2.40 3.12
N SER A 277 -14.29 -1.48 4.02
CA SER A 277 -14.79 -0.11 3.99
C SER A 277 -13.66 0.90 4.12
N ILE A 278 -13.88 2.08 3.54
CA ILE A 278 -12.98 3.23 3.62
C ILE A 278 -13.81 4.37 4.23
N PRO A 279 -13.98 4.40 5.56
CA PRO A 279 -14.83 5.40 6.22
C PRO A 279 -14.34 6.84 6.02
N VAL A 280 -13.03 7.05 5.86
CA VAL A 280 -12.44 8.37 5.62
C VAL A 280 -11.45 8.26 4.47
N GLU A 281 -11.63 9.11 3.47
CA GLU A 281 -10.66 9.38 2.42
C GLU A 281 -10.75 10.86 2.05
N THR A 282 -9.67 11.60 2.26
CA THR A 282 -9.64 13.05 2.05
C THR A 282 -8.23 13.49 1.67
N THR A 283 -8.17 14.45 0.76
CA THR A 283 -6.94 15.15 0.39
C THR A 283 -7.13 16.64 0.58
N PHE A 284 -6.22 17.29 1.30
CA PHE A 284 -6.09 18.75 1.31
C PHE A 284 -4.88 19.15 0.50
N VAL A 285 -5.06 20.15 -0.36
CA VAL A 285 -4.02 20.64 -1.27
C VAL A 285 -3.95 22.14 -1.21
N PHE A 286 -2.73 22.66 -1.10
CA PHE A 286 -2.47 24.09 -1.21
C PHE A 286 -1.40 24.34 -2.26
N ASP A 287 -1.64 25.32 -3.12
CA ASP A 287 -0.77 25.66 -4.23
C ASP A 287 -0.15 27.04 -4.05
N ASN A 288 1.14 27.16 -4.34
CA ASN A 288 1.79 28.38 -4.77
C ASN A 288 1.97 28.29 -6.29
N ARG A 289 1.25 29.13 -7.05
CA ARG A 289 1.21 29.07 -8.52
C ARG A 289 2.23 29.99 -9.20
N SER A 290 3.17 30.57 -8.46
CA SER A 290 4.19 31.45 -9.03
C SER A 290 5.48 31.38 -8.20
N ALA A 291 5.81 30.19 -7.70
CA ALA A 291 6.99 29.98 -6.88
C ALA A 291 8.25 30.21 -7.72
N GLN A 292 9.18 30.97 -7.14
CA GLN A 292 10.45 31.30 -7.77
C GLN A 292 11.57 30.45 -7.15
N GLY A 293 12.56 30.10 -7.96
CA GLY A 293 13.76 29.44 -7.47
C GLY A 293 13.53 28.02 -6.94
N TYR A 294 12.47 27.33 -7.38
CA TYR A 294 12.42 25.88 -7.16
C TYR A 294 13.63 25.26 -7.86
N SER A 295 14.28 24.27 -7.27
CA SER A 295 15.32 23.53 -7.98
C SER A 295 15.26 22.06 -7.67
N TYR A 296 15.72 21.27 -8.63
CA TYR A 296 15.92 19.84 -8.45
C TYR A 296 17.30 19.46 -8.96
N ASP A 297 17.92 18.47 -8.32
CA ASP A 297 19.17 17.85 -8.75
C ASP A 297 19.12 16.33 -8.51
N TYR A 298 19.04 15.58 -9.61
CA TYR A 298 19.05 14.12 -9.68
C TYR A 298 20.41 13.56 -10.14
N THR A 299 21.49 14.35 -10.11
CA THR A 299 22.86 13.87 -10.41
C THR A 299 23.21 12.65 -9.56
N ASN A 300 22.78 12.66 -8.29
CA ASN A 300 22.69 11.45 -7.47
C ASN A 300 21.23 10.99 -7.38
N SER A 301 20.81 10.10 -8.28
CA SER A 301 19.43 9.62 -8.35
C SER A 301 18.97 8.84 -7.11
N ARG A 302 19.89 8.35 -6.26
CA ARG A 302 19.57 7.69 -4.99
C ARG A 302 19.25 8.66 -3.85
N SER A 303 19.69 9.91 -3.97
CA SER A 303 19.48 10.95 -2.97
C SER A 303 19.39 12.31 -3.67
N PRO A 304 18.34 12.55 -4.46
CA PRO A 304 18.18 13.80 -5.17
C PRO A 304 17.92 14.95 -4.19
N VAL A 305 18.33 16.14 -4.59
CA VAL A 305 18.15 17.37 -3.81
C VAL A 305 17.04 18.19 -4.45
N LEU A 306 15.98 18.48 -3.69
CA LEU A 306 14.90 19.38 -4.10
C LEU A 306 14.88 20.59 -3.17
N THR A 307 14.76 21.79 -3.75
CA THR A 307 14.60 23.03 -2.99
C THR A 307 13.37 23.76 -3.48
N PHE A 308 12.55 24.29 -2.58
CA PHE A 308 11.29 24.92 -2.97
C PHE A 308 11.39 26.42 -3.30
N GLY A 309 12.56 27.03 -3.04
CA GLY A 309 12.85 28.44 -3.30
C GLY A 309 12.10 29.37 -2.36
N THR A 310 10.76 29.32 -2.39
CA THR A 310 9.85 29.99 -1.44
C THR A 310 9.68 29.19 -0.16
N SER A 311 9.39 29.88 0.96
CA SER A 311 9.12 29.23 2.24
C SER A 311 7.86 28.37 2.15
N MET A 312 8.01 27.06 2.39
CA MET A 312 6.92 26.08 2.45
C MET A 312 6.07 26.18 3.73
N THR A 313 6.57 26.88 4.75
CA THR A 313 5.91 26.96 6.07
C THR A 313 5.15 28.27 6.27
N ASP A 314 5.28 29.22 5.33
CA ASP A 314 4.55 30.48 5.38
C ASP A 314 3.21 30.34 4.64
N PRO A 315 2.07 30.33 5.34
CA PRO A 315 0.76 30.14 4.74
C PRO A 315 0.37 31.28 3.79
N ALA A 316 0.99 32.47 3.89
CA ALA A 316 0.71 33.58 2.97
C ALA A 316 1.12 33.28 1.52
N ASN A 317 2.03 32.31 1.32
CA ASN A 317 2.48 31.90 -0.02
C ASN A 317 1.55 30.89 -0.71
N PHE A 318 0.57 30.34 0.02
CA PHE A 318 -0.23 29.21 -0.42
C PHE A 318 -1.72 29.54 -0.37
N GLN A 319 -2.45 29.07 -1.38
CA GLN A 319 -3.91 29.14 -1.42
C GLN A 319 -4.50 27.73 -1.54
N LEU A 320 -5.68 27.52 -0.96
CA LEU A 320 -6.42 26.28 -1.15
C LEU A 320 -6.71 26.10 -2.65
N ALA A 321 -6.35 24.94 -3.19
CA ALA A 321 -6.36 24.70 -4.64
C ALA A 321 -7.74 24.40 -5.22
#